data_AF-A0A2E0ERF1-F1
#
_entry.id   AF-A0A2E0ERF1-F1
#
_cell.length_a   1.000
_cell.length_b   1.000
_cell.length_c   1.000
_cell.angle_alpha   90.00
_cell.angle_beta   90.00
_cell.angle_gamma   90.00
#
_symmetry.space_group_name_H-M   'P 1'
#
loop_
_entity.id
_entity.type
_entity.pdbx_description
1 polymer ?
#
loop_
_entity_poly.entity_id
_entity_poly.type
_entity_poly.pdbx_seq_one_letter_code
_entity_poly.pdbx_strand_id
1 'polypeptide(L)' 'MKCWHCNTELIWGGDHDIEEESGEFCMVTNLSCPECGSYVEVYLPKDDPEPTWQEKLVAAND' A
#
# COMPACT_ATOMS: atom_id res chain seq x y z
N MET A 1 -3.26 12.62 -8.07
CA MET A 1 -2.54 12.93 -6.81
C MET A 1 -1.32 13.78 -7.14
N LYS A 2 -0.92 14.71 -6.26
CA LYS A 2 0.32 15.49 -6.47
C LYS A 2 1.54 14.75 -5.93
N CYS A 3 2.65 14.82 -6.67
CA CYS A 3 3.95 14.35 -6.23
C CYS A 3 4.38 15.14 -4.99
N TRP A 4 4.69 14.47 -3.89
CA TRP A 4 5.09 15.13 -2.65
C TRP A 4 6.37 15.96 -2.78
N HIS A 5 7.26 15.60 -3.72
CA HIS A 5 8.55 16.25 -3.88
C HIS A 5 8.49 17.54 -4.70
N CYS A 6 7.74 17.54 -5.81
CA CYS A 6 7.72 18.68 -6.75
C CYS A 6 6.32 19.23 -7.04
N ASN A 7 5.27 18.67 -6.44
CA ASN A 7 3.86 19.03 -6.64
C ASN A 7 3.32 18.82 -8.06
N THR A 8 4.06 18.17 -8.97
CA THR A 8 3.55 17.76 -10.29
C THR A 8 2.50 16.66 -10.15
N GLU A 9 1.52 16.64 -11.07
CA GLU A 9 0.50 15.58 -11.10
C GLU A 9 1.15 14.22 -11.38
N LEU A 10 0.85 13.24 -10.53
CA LEU A 10 1.31 11.87 -10.72
C LEU A 10 0.48 11.16 -11.80
N ILE A 11 1.16 10.31 -12.56
CA ILE A 11 0.56 9.42 -13.56
C ILE A 11 0.25 8.08 -12.90
N TRP A 12 -0.97 7.58 -13.09
CA TRP A 12 -1.39 6.24 -12.69
C TRP A 12 -0.79 5.20 -13.63
N GLY A 13 0.01 4.28 -13.09
CA GLY A 13 0.60 3.18 -13.86
C GLY A 13 -0.18 1.86 -13.73
N GLY A 14 -1.02 1.72 -12.70
CA GLY A 14 -1.96 0.62 -12.57
C GLY A 14 -2.16 0.19 -11.13
N ASP A 15 -3.07 -0.77 -10.95
CA ASP A 15 -3.34 -1.41 -9.67
C ASP A 15 -2.93 -2.87 -9.76
N HIS A 16 -2.37 -3.38 -8.68
CA HIS A 16 -2.12 -4.80 -8.47
C HIS A 16 -2.96 -5.25 -7.28
N ASP A 17 -3.84 -6.21 -7.52
CA ASP A 17 -4.48 -6.98 -6.45
C ASP A 17 -3.40 -7.76 -5.73
N ILE A 18 -3.33 -7.59 -4.40
CA ILE A 18 -2.37 -8.24 -3.52
C ILE A 18 -3.07 -8.93 -2.34
N GLU A 19 -4.37 -9.23 -2.49
CA GLU A 19 -5.18 -9.82 -1.44
C GLU A 19 -4.63 -11.17 -0.94
N GLU A 20 -4.02 -11.97 -1.80
CA GLU A 20 -3.43 -13.26 -1.39
C GLU A 20 -1.98 -13.12 -0.90
N GLU A 21 -1.26 -12.09 -1.34
CA GLU A 21 0.16 -11.87 -1.04
C GLU A 21 0.39 -11.12 0.29
N SER A 22 -0.58 -10.34 0.75
CA SER A 22 -0.47 -9.48 1.93
C SER A 22 -1.53 -9.84 2.98
N GLY A 23 -1.12 -9.94 4.25
CA GLY A 23 -2.05 -10.08 5.37
C GLY A 23 -2.80 -8.78 5.70
N GLU A 24 -2.25 -7.63 5.32
CA GLU A 24 -2.71 -6.31 5.79
C GLU A 24 -3.41 -5.48 4.70
N PHE A 25 -3.05 -5.70 3.43
CA PHE A 25 -3.47 -4.88 2.30
C PHE A 25 -4.11 -5.75 1.20
N CYS A 26 -5.08 -5.22 0.48
CA CYS A 26 -5.73 -5.94 -0.64
C CYS A 26 -5.28 -5.44 -2.01
N MET A 27 -4.73 -4.22 -2.11
CA MET A 27 -4.35 -3.65 -3.38
C MET A 27 -3.18 -2.69 -3.22
N VAL A 28 -2.32 -2.63 -4.23
CA VAL A 28 -1.30 -1.58 -4.38
C VAL A 28 -1.49 -0.85 -5.69
N THR A 29 -1.66 0.47 -5.63
CA THR A 29 -1.69 1.35 -6.79
C THR A 29 -0.30 1.93 -7.02
N ASN A 30 0.25 1.76 -8.21
CA ASN A 30 1.51 2.36 -8.59
C ASN A 30 1.31 3.68 -9.35
N LEU A 31 2.15 4.66 -9.02
CA LEU A 31 2.11 6.03 -9.52
C LEU A 31 3.53 6.48 -9.85
N SER A 32 3.68 7.31 -10.89
CA SER A 32 4.97 7.87 -11.28
C SER A 32 4.90 9.38 -11.52
N CYS A 33 5.94 10.10 -11.14
CA CYS A 33 6.08 11.52 -11.41
C CYS A 33 6.85 11.72 -12.72
N PRO A 34 6.25 12.35 -13.75
CA PRO A 34 6.93 12.56 -15.03
C PRO A 34 8.03 13.63 -14.97
N GLU A 35 8.05 14.47 -13.93
CA GLU A 35 9.01 15.57 -13.81
C GLU A 35 10.29 15.14 -13.10
N CYS A 36 10.17 14.58 -11.90
CA CYS A 36 11.33 14.24 -11.06
C CYS A 36 11.63 12.74 -11.01
N GLY A 37 10.83 11.90 -11.67
CA GLY A 37 11.02 10.45 -11.71
C GLY A 37 10.68 9.71 -10.41
N SER A 38 10.08 10.39 -9.43
CA SER A 38 9.63 9.73 -8.20
C SER A 38 8.57 8.67 -8.49
N TYR A 39 8.71 7.51 -7.85
CA TYR A 39 7.76 6.42 -7.87
C TYR A 39 7.04 6.35 -6.52
N VAL A 40 5.72 6.13 -6.56
CA VAL A 40 4.87 6.10 -5.37
C VAL A 40 3.99 4.86 -5.45
N GLU A 41 3.95 4.10 -4.37
CA GLU A 41 2.99 3.01 -4.17
C GLU A 41 2.02 3.40 -3.07
N VAL A 42 0.74 3.22 -3.33
CA VAL A 42 -0.34 3.46 -2.37
C VAL A 42 -1.01 2.14 -2.07
N TYR A 43 -0.89 1.68 -0.83
CA TYR A 43 -1.45 0.41 -0.38
C TYR A 43 -2.83 0.64 0.25
N LEU A 44 -3.84 -0.06 -0.25
CA LEU A 44 -5.19 -0.07 0.30
C LEU A 44 -5.30 -1.17 1.37
N PRO A 45 -5.61 -0.83 2.63
CA PRO A 45 -5.80 -1.83 3.69
C PRO A 45 -6.96 -2.77 3.39
N LYS A 46 -6.87 -4.00 3.91
CA LYS A 46 -8.01 -4.92 3.97
C LYS A 46 -9.04 -4.42 4.99
N ASP A 47 -10.31 -4.74 4.75
CA ASP A 47 -11.38 -4.52 5.73
C ASP A 47 -11.22 -5.42 6.97
N ASP A 48 -10.68 -6.62 6.77
CA ASP A 48 -10.38 -7.61 7.82
C ASP A 48 -8.93 -8.10 7.67
N PRO A 49 -7.93 -7.32 8.15
CA PRO A 49 -6.54 -7.68 8.05
C PRO A 49 -6.22 -8.87 8.98
N GLU A 50 -5.35 -9.77 8.51
CA GLU A 50 -4.79 -10.84 9.32
C GLU A 50 -4.13 -10.26 10.58
N PRO A 51 -4.39 -10.83 11.78
CA PRO A 51 -3.81 -10.30 12.99
C PRO A 51 -2.28 -10.37 12.93
N THR A 52 -1.64 -9.30 13.41
CA THR A 52 -0.19 -9.17 13.45
C THR A 52 0.43 -10.27 14.33
N TRP A 53 1.72 -10.54 14.16
CA TRP A 53 2.43 -11.49 15.01
C TRP A 53 2.36 -11.11 16.49
N GLN A 54 2.37 -9.81 16.79
CA GLN A 54 2.22 -9.28 18.14
C GLN A 54 0.84 -9.61 18.72
N GLU A 55 -0.24 -9.38 17.97
CA GLU A 55 -1.60 -9.71 18.40
C GLU A 55 -1.80 -11.22 18.57
N LYS A 56 -1.26 -12.02 17.63
CA LYS A 56 -1.27 -13.49 17.73
C LYS A 56 -0.52 -14.00 18.96
N LEU A 57 0.61 -13.37 19.32
CA LEU A 57 1.39 -13.72 20.52
C LEU A 57 0.65 -13.36 21.81
N VAL A 58 -0.01 -12.20 21.87
CA VAL A 58 -0.80 -11.82 23.06
C VAL A 58 -1.96 -12.81 23.24
N ALA A 59 -2.73 -13.07 22.18
CA ALA A 59 -3.86 -13.99 22.23
C ALA A 59 -3.49 -15.44 22.58
N ALA A 60 -2.26 -15.87 22.28
CA ALA A 60 -1.79 -17.22 22.61
C ALA A 60 -1.30 -17.38 24.06
N ASN A 61 -1.07 -16.26 24.78
CA ASN A 61 -0.57 -16.26 26.16
C ASN A 61 -1.62 -15.85 27.20
N ASP A 62 -2.85 -15.57 26.76
CA ASP A 62 -4.05 -15.39 27.59
C ASP A 62 -4.85 -16.71 27.71
#